data_AF-A0A800FIU3-F1
#
_entry.id   AF-A0A800FIU3-F1
#
_cell.length_a   1.000
_cell.length_b   1.000
_cell.length_c   1.000
_cell.angle_alpha   90.00
_cell.angle_beta   90.00
_cell.angle_gamma   90.00
#
_symmetry.space_group_name_H-M   'P 1'
#
loop_
_entity.id
_entity.type
_entity.pdbx_description
1 polymer ?
#
loop_
_entity_poly.entity_id
_entity_poly.type
_entity_poly.pdbx_seq_one_letter_code
_entity_poly.pdbx_strand_id
1 'polypeptide(L)'
;MKYLKLSLIVPCIYLISGCDIDLNVDNQNQPDKARALTSPSDIENLIGGAYNSYFYATEGWTPAHGLSVMADEQTSSWGNAGMKDLSVEPRTEYNNSTAYIDKLHVEDPWYQNYSAISSVNEALGTILDPDNPMELGDNGVDTQRGIAFAKFIQGICYGYLGSFFDKAYIVDETTDMEAIAGGADFSPSPYNEVAAAGIGYLEDCIAICETNTFTLPSTWINGNAFTNDELAALAHSYAARYMAGVARTPADRDALDWNAILAHAELGYTDDFGPYCDGYVNWGNDYRYAVNLASWKRADYKTVGIADTSGNYEAWLNTPVHERTYFDIHTADARITGGHPDSAGTYFSNQGECAFQAARGTYHFSYYWFDRHIDFIAT
;
A
#
# COMPACT_ATOMS: atom_id res chain seq x y z
N MET A 1 -38.41 76.89 44.49
CA MET A 1 -39.15 75.87 45.26
C MET A 1 -40.20 75.24 44.36
N LYS A 2 -40.21 73.90 44.29
CA LYS A 2 -41.21 72.99 43.66
C LYS A 2 -41.27 73.02 42.11
N TYR A 3 -41.12 71.95 41.34
CA TYR A 3 -40.70 70.56 41.54
C TYR A 3 -40.18 70.02 40.20
N LEU A 4 -39.29 69.04 40.32
CA LEU A 4 -38.49 68.33 39.33
C LEU A 4 -39.36 67.61 38.26
N LYS A 5 -39.04 67.78 36.97
CA LYS A 5 -39.60 66.99 35.86
C LYS A 5 -38.62 65.90 35.42
N LEU A 6 -39.04 64.67 35.67
CA LEU A 6 -38.83 63.42 34.95
C LEU A 6 -38.03 63.51 33.62
N SER A 7 -36.93 62.77 33.52
CA SER A 7 -36.38 62.30 32.25
C SER A 7 -36.23 60.79 32.34
N LEU A 8 -36.96 60.10 31.45
CA LEU A 8 -36.86 58.67 31.20
C LEU A 8 -35.47 58.34 30.65
N ILE A 9 -34.80 57.35 31.23
CA ILE A 9 -33.80 56.53 30.52
C ILE A 9 -34.23 55.08 30.70
N VAL A 10 -34.60 54.47 29.59
CA VAL A 10 -35.04 53.08 29.43
C VAL A 10 -33.80 52.17 29.55
N PRO A 11 -33.81 51.09 30.37
CA PRO A 11 -32.77 50.08 30.31
C PRO A 11 -33.02 49.18 29.09
N CYS A 12 -32.07 49.13 28.15
CA CYS A 12 -32.01 48.12 27.11
C CYS A 12 -31.76 46.74 27.74
N ILE A 13 -32.81 45.95 27.91
CA ILE A 13 -32.72 44.52 28.16
C ILE A 13 -32.64 43.85 26.79
N TYR A 14 -31.46 43.35 26.42
CA TYR A 14 -31.30 42.43 25.30
C TYR A 14 -31.97 41.11 25.66
N LEU A 15 -33.20 40.91 25.17
CA LEU A 15 -33.82 39.60 25.07
C LEU A 15 -33.13 38.86 23.92
N ILE A 16 -32.17 38.01 24.26
CA ILE A 16 -31.65 37.00 23.34
C ILE A 16 -32.77 35.97 23.19
N SER A 17 -33.60 36.12 22.16
CA SER A 17 -34.38 35.02 21.64
C SER A 17 -33.38 34.04 21.04
N GLY A 18 -33.00 33.01 21.80
CA GLY A 18 -32.40 31.82 21.22
C GLY A 18 -33.39 31.28 20.21
N CYS A 19 -33.07 31.43 18.93
CA CYS A 19 -33.72 30.62 17.92
C CYS A 19 -33.29 29.19 18.23
N ASP A 20 -34.25 28.31 18.46
CA ASP A 20 -34.09 26.86 18.27
C ASP A 20 -33.82 26.65 16.76
N ILE A 21 -32.62 27.02 16.32
CA ILE A 21 -32.08 26.58 15.04
C ILE A 21 -31.67 25.15 15.32
N ASP A 22 -32.51 24.25 14.83
CA ASP A 22 -32.14 22.89 14.53
C ASP A 22 -30.79 22.92 13.78
N LEU A 23 -29.72 22.57 14.48
CA LEU A 23 -28.37 22.48 13.96
C LEU A 23 -28.13 21.14 13.25
N ASN A 24 -29.19 20.41 12.87
CA ASN A 24 -29.13 19.44 11.78
C ASN A 24 -28.97 20.20 10.46
N VAL A 25 -27.77 20.74 10.24
CA VAL A 25 -27.34 21.03 8.89
C VAL A 25 -27.09 19.66 8.25
N ASP A 26 -28.03 19.24 7.41
CA ASP A 26 -27.90 18.04 6.61
C ASP A 26 -26.54 18.08 5.90
N ASN A 27 -25.71 17.07 6.14
CA ASN A 27 -24.34 17.06 5.63
C ASN A 27 -24.39 16.87 4.11
N GLN A 28 -24.44 17.97 3.36
CA GLN A 28 -24.47 17.94 1.89
C GLN A 28 -23.17 17.41 1.26
N ASN A 29 -22.15 17.13 2.08
CA ASN A 29 -20.93 16.43 1.68
C ASN A 29 -20.96 14.94 2.05
N GLN A 30 -22.03 14.41 2.65
CA GLN A 30 -22.26 12.96 2.56
C GLN A 30 -22.44 12.66 1.07
N PRO A 31 -21.59 11.82 0.48
CA PRO A 31 -21.91 11.24 -0.82
C PRO A 31 -23.32 10.70 -0.71
N ASP A 32 -24.16 11.03 -1.67
CA ASP A 32 -25.55 10.59 -1.76
C ASP A 32 -25.52 9.05 -1.97
N LYS A 33 -25.26 8.28 -0.90
CA LYS A 33 -25.07 6.81 -0.92
C LYS A 33 -26.27 6.15 -1.57
N ALA A 34 -27.46 6.69 -1.27
CA ALA A 34 -28.74 6.30 -1.86
C ALA A 34 -28.84 6.54 -3.37
N ARG A 35 -28.02 7.42 -3.96
CA ARG A 35 -28.01 7.73 -5.40
C ARG A 35 -26.82 7.12 -6.16
N ALA A 36 -25.71 6.84 -5.49
CA ALA A 36 -24.52 6.24 -6.12
C ALA A 36 -24.57 4.70 -6.16
N LEU A 37 -25.28 4.06 -5.23
CA LEU A 37 -25.35 2.59 -5.09
C LEU A 37 -26.74 2.05 -5.40
N THR A 38 -27.33 2.53 -6.51
CA THR A 38 -28.72 2.21 -6.85
C THR A 38 -28.90 0.89 -7.59
N SER A 39 -27.82 0.30 -8.10
CA SER A 39 -27.88 -0.93 -8.87
C SER A 39 -26.78 -1.93 -8.47
N PRO A 40 -27.04 -3.25 -8.60
CA PRO A 40 -26.03 -4.27 -8.43
C PRO A 40 -24.75 -4.02 -9.23
N SER A 41 -24.89 -3.52 -10.47
CA SER A 41 -23.74 -3.19 -11.32
C SER A 41 -22.87 -2.05 -10.77
N ASP A 42 -23.45 -1.08 -10.07
CA ASP A 42 -22.68 0.00 -9.44
C ASP A 42 -21.83 -0.54 -8.28
N ILE A 43 -22.41 -1.45 -7.48
CA ILE A 43 -21.70 -2.16 -6.41
C ILE A 43 -20.53 -2.97 -6.97
N GLU A 44 -20.76 -3.73 -8.05
CA GLU A 44 -19.70 -4.53 -8.67
C GLU A 44 -18.55 -3.68 -9.22
N ASN A 45 -18.85 -2.53 -9.82
CA ASN A 45 -17.84 -1.58 -10.28
C ASN A 45 -17.06 -0.97 -9.12
N LEU A 46 -17.73 -0.65 -8.01
CA LEU A 46 -17.09 -0.12 -6.80
C LEU A 46 -16.12 -1.14 -6.19
N ILE A 47 -16.55 -2.39 -6.06
CA ILE A 47 -15.72 -3.50 -5.57
C ILE A 47 -14.50 -3.71 -6.49
N GLY A 48 -14.74 -3.81 -7.80
CA GLY A 48 -13.67 -4.04 -8.78
C GLY A 48 -12.63 -2.92 -8.84
N GLY A 49 -13.06 -1.66 -8.66
CA GLY A 49 -12.17 -0.51 -8.65
C GLY A 49 -11.25 -0.42 -7.42
N ALA A 50 -11.62 -1.04 -6.30
CA ALA A 50 -10.88 -0.91 -5.04
C ALA A 50 -9.46 -1.51 -5.08
N TYR A 51 -9.23 -2.54 -5.91
CA TYR A 51 -7.89 -3.13 -6.08
C TYR A 51 -6.89 -2.13 -6.68
N ASN A 52 -7.34 -1.22 -7.54
CA ASN A 52 -6.48 -0.20 -8.14
C ASN A 52 -5.90 0.75 -7.07
N SER A 53 -6.73 1.17 -6.11
CA SER A 53 -6.28 1.98 -4.98
C SER A 53 -5.22 1.24 -4.15
N TYR A 54 -5.45 -0.04 -3.81
CA TYR A 54 -4.44 -0.86 -3.12
C TYR A 54 -3.14 -0.99 -3.94
N PHE A 55 -3.25 -1.24 -5.24
CA PHE A 55 -2.09 -1.36 -6.11
C PHE A 55 -1.24 -0.08 -6.09
N TYR A 56 -1.84 1.11 -6.20
CA TYR A 56 -1.09 2.35 -6.09
C TYR A 56 -0.60 2.68 -4.67
N ALA A 57 -1.24 2.14 -3.64
CA ALA A 57 -0.74 2.24 -2.26
C ALA A 57 0.61 1.54 -2.06
N THR A 58 0.97 0.62 -2.95
CA THR A 58 2.16 -0.22 -2.85
C THR A 58 3.17 0.02 -3.97
N GLU A 59 2.70 0.04 -5.22
CA GLU A 59 3.50 0.09 -6.46
C GLU A 59 3.49 1.47 -7.13
N GLY A 60 2.75 2.43 -6.56
CA GLY A 60 2.73 3.81 -7.05
C GLY A 60 4.10 4.50 -6.94
N TRP A 61 4.24 5.64 -7.62
CA TRP A 61 5.44 6.49 -7.57
C TRP A 61 5.95 6.69 -6.13
N THR A 62 5.03 6.96 -5.24
CA THR A 62 5.15 6.96 -3.78
C THR A 62 4.18 5.88 -3.28
N PRO A 63 4.65 4.86 -2.53
CA PRO A 63 5.88 4.83 -1.76
C PRO A 63 7.04 4.04 -2.43
N ALA A 64 6.80 3.34 -3.54
CA ALA A 64 7.66 2.26 -4.02
C ALA A 64 9.13 2.70 -4.23
N HIS A 65 9.35 3.89 -4.77
CA HIS A 65 10.69 4.43 -5.01
C HIS A 65 11.50 4.64 -3.73
N GLY A 66 10.91 5.34 -2.77
CA GLY A 66 11.54 5.60 -1.47
C GLY A 66 11.80 4.30 -0.70
N LEU A 67 10.83 3.38 -0.68
CA LEU A 67 10.98 2.10 0.02
C LEU A 67 12.06 1.21 -0.58
N SER A 68 12.15 1.15 -1.90
CA SER A 68 13.17 0.36 -2.58
C SER A 68 14.59 0.79 -2.22
N VAL A 69 14.84 2.11 -2.14
CA VAL A 69 16.17 2.63 -1.75
C VAL A 69 16.40 2.63 -0.23
N MET A 70 15.34 2.64 0.58
CA MET A 70 15.43 2.38 2.02
C MET A 70 15.82 0.93 2.31
N ALA A 71 15.28 0.00 1.52
CA ALA A 71 15.55 -1.43 1.63
C ALA A 71 16.91 -1.83 1.05
N ASP A 72 17.64 -0.89 0.44
CA ASP A 72 18.85 -1.16 -0.33
C ASP A 72 18.62 -2.19 -1.46
N GLU A 73 17.41 -2.24 -2.04
CA GLU A 73 17.10 -3.01 -3.24
C GLU A 73 17.69 -2.31 -4.47
N GLN A 74 17.37 -1.03 -4.58
CA GLN A 74 17.87 -0.12 -5.60
C GLN A 74 18.63 1.02 -4.92
N THR A 75 19.39 1.77 -5.70
CA THR A 75 20.12 2.96 -5.25
C THR A 75 19.96 4.11 -6.24
N SER A 76 19.84 5.32 -5.70
CA SER A 76 19.60 6.54 -6.47
C SER A 76 20.00 7.78 -5.67
N SER A 77 20.68 8.72 -6.32
CA SER A 77 21.07 10.00 -5.70
C SER A 77 20.15 11.17 -6.08
N TRP A 78 19.01 10.90 -6.71
CA TRP A 78 18.09 11.94 -7.18
C TRP A 78 17.17 12.42 -6.06
N GLY A 79 16.98 13.74 -5.97
CA GLY A 79 16.20 14.38 -4.91
C GLY A 79 14.71 14.42 -5.19
N ASN A 80 14.15 13.38 -5.81
CA ASN A 80 12.73 13.23 -6.07
C ASN A 80 12.26 11.86 -5.58
N ALA A 81 10.95 11.75 -5.29
CA ALA A 81 10.35 10.52 -4.77
C ALA A 81 11.10 10.00 -3.53
N GLY A 82 11.54 10.91 -2.65
CA GLY A 82 12.22 10.58 -1.40
C GLY A 82 13.54 9.82 -1.56
N MET A 83 14.00 9.53 -2.78
CA MET A 83 15.02 8.52 -3.00
C MET A 83 16.31 8.89 -2.28
N LYS A 84 16.90 10.05 -2.61
CA LYS A 84 18.14 10.52 -1.97
C LYS A 84 18.01 10.67 -0.45
N ASP A 85 16.88 11.21 0.03
CA ASP A 85 16.72 11.55 1.45
C ASP A 85 16.58 10.30 2.31
N LEU A 86 15.80 9.33 1.82
CA LEU A 86 15.57 8.07 2.50
C LEU A 86 16.72 7.07 2.31
N SER A 87 17.59 7.26 1.30
CA SER A 87 18.77 6.44 1.03
C SER A 87 20.07 6.96 1.65
N VAL A 88 20.03 8.06 2.40
CA VAL A 88 21.25 8.68 2.94
C VAL A 88 21.99 7.74 3.90
N GLU A 89 23.31 7.67 3.77
CA GLU A 89 24.17 6.95 4.69
C GLU A 89 25.20 7.87 5.38
N PRO A 90 25.39 7.75 6.70
CA PRO A 90 24.62 6.92 7.64
C PRO A 90 23.13 7.31 7.71
N ARG A 91 22.25 6.33 7.98
CA ARG A 91 20.80 6.55 8.05
C ARG A 91 20.48 7.63 9.07
N THR A 92 19.66 8.59 8.67
CA THR A 92 19.16 9.64 9.56
C THR A 92 17.75 9.34 10.03
N GLU A 93 17.31 10.03 11.07
CA GLU A 93 15.92 9.99 11.50
C GLU A 93 14.99 10.46 10.37
N TYR A 94 13.82 9.83 10.26
CA TYR A 94 12.81 10.22 9.30
C TYR A 94 12.27 11.63 9.61
N ASN A 95 12.14 12.47 8.58
CA ASN A 95 11.62 13.82 8.74
C ASN A 95 10.09 13.81 8.92
N ASN A 96 9.64 13.75 10.17
CA ASN A 96 8.22 13.71 10.51
C ASN A 96 7.53 15.10 10.53
N SER A 97 8.01 16.04 9.71
CA SER A 97 7.40 17.36 9.57
C SER A 97 6.28 17.34 8.54
N THR A 98 5.18 18.04 8.81
CA THR A 98 4.12 18.26 7.81
C THR A 98 4.60 19.07 6.59
N ALA A 99 5.72 19.77 6.73
CA ALA A 99 6.41 20.50 5.66
C ALA A 99 7.45 19.65 4.91
N TYR A 100 7.62 18.37 5.26
CA TYR A 100 8.51 17.48 4.53
C TYR A 100 7.97 17.25 3.12
N ILE A 101 8.79 17.56 2.11
CA ILE A 101 8.37 17.55 0.71
C ILE A 101 8.10 16.14 0.19
N ASP A 102 8.80 15.13 0.71
CA ASP A 102 8.68 13.73 0.31
C ASP A 102 7.80 12.92 1.29
N LYS A 103 6.90 13.56 2.06
CA LYS A 103 5.97 12.88 2.98
C LYS A 103 4.97 11.93 2.31
N LEU A 104 4.80 12.04 0.99
CA LEU A 104 3.86 11.21 0.21
C LEU A 104 4.16 9.71 0.30
N HIS A 105 5.40 9.31 0.61
CA HIS A 105 5.73 7.90 0.89
C HIS A 105 5.01 7.31 2.11
N VAL A 106 4.40 8.16 2.94
CA VAL A 106 3.62 7.77 4.11
C VAL A 106 2.14 8.16 3.93
N GLU A 107 1.86 9.33 3.36
CA GLU A 107 0.48 9.79 3.12
C GLU A 107 -0.23 8.93 2.05
N ASP A 108 0.40 8.63 0.91
CA ASP A 108 -0.27 7.89 -0.17
C ASP A 108 -0.65 6.47 0.23
N PRO A 109 0.24 5.66 0.85
CA PRO A 109 -0.16 4.33 1.31
C PRO A 109 -1.28 4.38 2.33
N TRP A 110 -1.31 5.40 3.21
CA TRP A 110 -2.38 5.57 4.17
C TRP A 110 -3.71 5.82 3.45
N TYR A 111 -3.80 6.90 2.66
CA TYR A 111 -5.05 7.31 2.05
C TYR A 111 -5.56 6.30 1.01
N GLN A 112 -4.67 5.69 0.23
CA GLN A 112 -5.07 4.74 -0.80
C GLN A 112 -5.60 3.43 -0.22
N ASN A 113 -4.99 2.92 0.87
CA ASN A 113 -5.53 1.75 1.56
C ASN A 113 -6.91 2.06 2.18
N TYR A 114 -7.08 3.19 2.87
CA TYR A 114 -8.41 3.55 3.41
C TYR A 114 -9.44 3.87 2.33
N SER A 115 -9.03 4.36 1.15
CA SER A 115 -9.92 4.53 0.01
C SER A 115 -10.44 3.18 -0.50
N ALA A 116 -9.55 2.18 -0.62
CA ALA A 116 -9.94 0.81 -0.98
C ALA A 116 -10.87 0.20 0.08
N ILE A 117 -10.50 0.26 1.36
CA ILE A 117 -11.29 -0.23 2.49
C ILE A 117 -12.67 0.44 2.51
N SER A 118 -12.74 1.76 2.41
CA SER A 118 -14.02 2.49 2.40
C SER A 118 -14.93 2.04 1.28
N SER A 119 -14.38 1.81 0.08
CA SER A 119 -15.15 1.38 -1.09
C SER A 119 -15.76 -0.01 -0.87
N VAL A 120 -14.97 -0.96 -0.36
CA VAL A 120 -15.47 -2.32 -0.13
C VAL A 120 -16.36 -2.43 1.11
N ASN A 121 -16.13 -1.63 2.16
CA ASN A 121 -17.02 -1.58 3.32
C ASN A 121 -18.40 -1.04 2.94
N GLU A 122 -18.46 -0.02 2.07
CA GLU A 122 -19.73 0.54 1.61
C GLU A 122 -20.50 -0.47 0.73
N ALA A 123 -19.79 -1.18 -0.15
CA ALA A 123 -20.36 -2.25 -0.96
C ALA A 123 -20.86 -3.42 -0.08
N LEU A 124 -20.05 -3.89 0.87
CA LEU A 124 -20.42 -4.96 1.81
C LEU A 124 -21.60 -4.55 2.68
N GLY A 125 -21.62 -3.31 3.19
CA GLY A 125 -22.75 -2.81 3.97
C GLY A 125 -24.07 -2.78 3.19
N THR A 126 -24.01 -2.60 1.87
CA THR A 126 -25.19 -2.68 0.98
C THR A 126 -25.59 -4.12 0.67
N ILE A 127 -24.62 -5.00 0.41
CA ILE A 127 -24.88 -6.42 0.09
C ILE A 127 -25.42 -7.16 1.32
N LEU A 128 -24.88 -6.86 2.50
CA LEU A 128 -25.16 -7.52 3.77
C LEU A 128 -26.14 -6.74 4.65
N ASP A 129 -26.80 -5.72 4.10
CA ASP A 129 -27.81 -4.94 4.83
C ASP A 129 -28.87 -5.89 5.43
N PRO A 130 -29.09 -5.88 6.75
CA PRO A 130 -30.00 -6.80 7.41
C PRO A 130 -31.47 -6.55 7.07
N ASP A 131 -31.82 -5.33 6.68
CA ASP A 131 -33.18 -4.90 6.37
C ASP A 131 -33.49 -5.02 4.87
N ASN A 132 -32.50 -4.77 4.01
CA ASN A 132 -32.65 -4.83 2.56
C ASN A 132 -31.36 -5.25 1.84
N PRO A 133 -30.97 -6.54 1.90
CA PRO A 133 -29.73 -7.01 1.28
C PRO A 133 -29.80 -6.91 -0.24
N MET A 134 -28.70 -6.47 -0.85
CA MET A 134 -28.57 -6.42 -2.31
C MET A 134 -27.92 -7.68 -2.87
N GLU A 135 -28.60 -8.33 -3.81
CA GLU A 135 -28.06 -9.43 -4.61
C GLU A 135 -27.29 -8.90 -5.84
N LEU A 136 -26.11 -9.48 -6.13
CA LEU A 136 -25.30 -9.15 -7.30
C LEU A 136 -25.48 -10.16 -8.44
N GLY A 137 -25.50 -9.66 -9.67
CA GLY A 137 -25.77 -10.45 -10.86
C GLY A 137 -27.22 -10.96 -10.94
N ASP A 138 -27.54 -11.67 -12.01
CA ASP A 138 -28.89 -12.20 -12.24
C ASP A 138 -29.26 -13.25 -11.17
N ASN A 139 -30.25 -12.94 -10.32
CA ASN A 139 -30.67 -13.77 -9.18
C ASN A 139 -29.55 -14.04 -8.15
N GLY A 140 -28.64 -13.09 -7.96
CA GLY A 140 -27.66 -13.16 -6.87
C GLY A 140 -26.46 -14.08 -7.12
N VAL A 141 -26.31 -14.63 -8.33
CA VAL A 141 -25.23 -15.57 -8.69
C VAL A 141 -23.82 -15.01 -8.46
N ASP A 142 -23.66 -13.69 -8.49
CA ASP A 142 -22.37 -13.02 -8.34
C ASP A 142 -22.14 -12.46 -6.93
N THR A 143 -23.11 -12.64 -6.01
CA THR A 143 -23.06 -12.05 -4.67
C THR A 143 -21.86 -12.55 -3.87
N GLN A 144 -21.63 -13.87 -3.85
CA GLN A 144 -20.50 -14.45 -3.13
C GLN A 144 -19.14 -14.09 -3.75
N ARG A 145 -19.09 -13.89 -5.08
CA ARG A 145 -17.89 -13.37 -5.76
C ARG A 145 -17.55 -11.97 -5.25
N GLY A 146 -18.55 -11.08 -5.20
CA GLY A 146 -18.39 -9.72 -4.71
C GLY A 146 -17.91 -9.68 -3.26
N ILE A 147 -18.53 -10.47 -2.38
CA ILE A 147 -18.14 -10.55 -0.97
C ILE A 147 -16.71 -11.11 -0.82
N ALA A 148 -16.37 -12.21 -1.51
CA ALA A 148 -15.04 -12.81 -1.45
C ALA A 148 -13.96 -11.81 -1.84
N PHE A 149 -14.16 -11.07 -2.93
CA PHE A 149 -13.19 -10.07 -3.39
C PHE A 149 -13.13 -8.85 -2.46
N ALA A 150 -14.27 -8.39 -1.93
CA ALA A 150 -14.29 -7.32 -0.94
C ALA A 150 -13.51 -7.69 0.34
N LYS A 151 -13.68 -8.92 0.84
CA LYS A 151 -12.90 -9.47 1.97
C LYS A 151 -11.41 -9.58 1.64
N PHE A 152 -11.07 -10.03 0.43
CA PHE A 152 -9.68 -10.00 -0.05
C PHE A 152 -9.07 -8.59 0.01
N ILE A 153 -9.80 -7.56 -0.46
CA ILE A 153 -9.33 -6.17 -0.42
C ILE A 153 -9.17 -5.66 1.02
N GLN A 154 -10.15 -5.89 1.91
CA GLN A 154 -10.00 -5.56 3.33
C GLN A 154 -8.72 -6.21 3.89
N GLY A 155 -8.51 -7.49 3.59
CA GLY A 155 -7.39 -8.27 4.08
C GLY A 155 -6.03 -7.76 3.61
N ILE A 156 -5.86 -7.52 2.30
CA ILE A 156 -4.59 -7.01 1.78
C ILE A 156 -4.29 -5.59 2.23
N CYS A 157 -5.31 -4.73 2.38
CA CYS A 157 -5.12 -3.37 2.85
C CYS A 157 -4.73 -3.33 4.33
N TYR A 158 -5.43 -4.07 5.19
CA TYR A 158 -5.09 -4.12 6.60
C TYR A 158 -3.78 -4.84 6.89
N GLY A 159 -3.46 -5.90 6.14
CA GLY A 159 -2.15 -6.54 6.18
C GLY A 159 -1.02 -5.58 5.84
N TYR A 160 -1.20 -4.74 4.81
CA TYR A 160 -0.24 -3.70 4.47
C TYR A 160 -0.14 -2.63 5.57
N LEU A 161 -1.27 -2.10 6.05
CA LEU A 161 -1.30 -1.08 7.09
C LEU A 161 -0.60 -1.55 8.38
N GLY A 162 -0.85 -2.79 8.82
CA GLY A 162 -0.19 -3.39 9.98
C GLY A 162 1.30 -3.69 9.77
N SER A 163 1.74 -3.88 8.52
CA SER A 163 3.16 -4.03 8.20
C SER A 163 3.90 -2.69 8.13
N PHE A 164 3.21 -1.63 7.71
CA PHE A 164 3.84 -0.34 7.38
C PHE A 164 3.75 0.71 8.51
N PHE A 165 2.64 0.75 9.25
CA PHE A 165 2.37 1.77 10.26
C PHE A 165 2.40 1.20 11.69
N ASP A 166 2.74 2.03 12.68
CA ASP A 166 2.72 1.61 14.09
C ASP A 166 1.30 1.34 14.62
N LYS A 167 0.33 2.09 14.11
CA LYS A 167 -1.09 1.97 14.46
C LYS A 167 -1.96 2.33 13.26
N ALA A 168 -3.16 1.77 13.20
CA ALA A 168 -4.17 2.10 12.20
C ALA A 168 -5.57 1.91 12.78
N TYR A 169 -6.57 2.58 12.19
CA TYR A 169 -7.98 2.38 12.52
C TYR A 169 -8.54 1.16 11.82
N ILE A 170 -9.09 0.22 12.58
CA ILE A 170 -9.82 -0.92 12.03
C ILE A 170 -11.28 -0.50 11.89
N VAL A 171 -11.77 -0.48 10.64
CA VAL A 171 -13.14 -0.16 10.26
C VAL A 171 -13.60 -1.18 9.23
N ASP A 172 -14.83 -1.63 9.37
CA ASP A 172 -15.47 -2.59 8.48
C ASP A 172 -16.91 -2.18 8.17
N GLU A 173 -17.62 -3.01 7.42
CA GLU A 173 -19.03 -2.81 7.09
C GLU A 173 -19.98 -2.83 8.30
N THR A 174 -19.52 -3.31 9.46
CA THR A 174 -20.29 -3.39 10.70
C THR A 174 -20.00 -2.25 11.66
N THR A 175 -19.01 -1.42 11.34
CA THR A 175 -18.57 -0.31 12.18
C THR A 175 -19.61 0.82 12.18
N ASP A 176 -20.08 1.19 13.37
CA ASP A 176 -21.05 2.27 13.54
C ASP A 176 -20.39 3.66 13.36
N MET A 177 -20.37 4.10 12.11
CA MET A 177 -19.82 5.41 11.73
C MET A 177 -20.64 6.58 12.27
N GLU A 178 -21.93 6.39 12.56
CA GLU A 178 -22.78 7.44 13.15
C GLU A 178 -22.45 7.65 14.62
N ALA A 179 -22.22 6.58 15.38
CA ALA A 179 -21.74 6.67 16.75
C ALA A 179 -20.38 7.37 16.82
N ILE A 180 -19.45 7.03 15.92
CA ILE A 180 -18.13 7.69 15.84
C ILE A 180 -18.30 9.18 15.51
N ALA A 181 -19.11 9.52 14.51
CA ALA A 181 -19.42 10.92 14.17
C ALA A 181 -20.11 11.67 15.33
N GLY A 182 -20.90 10.96 16.13
CA GLY A 182 -21.55 11.43 17.36
C GLY A 182 -20.62 11.56 18.57
N GLY A 183 -19.33 11.24 18.42
CA GLY A 183 -18.30 11.40 19.45
C GLY A 183 -18.02 10.16 20.28
N ALA A 184 -18.41 8.96 19.82
CA ALA A 184 -17.92 7.71 20.40
C ALA A 184 -16.39 7.67 20.36
N ASP A 185 -15.80 7.09 21.41
CA ASP A 185 -14.34 6.93 21.47
C ASP A 185 -13.88 6.00 20.33
N PHE A 186 -12.97 6.51 19.51
CA PHE A 186 -12.43 5.79 18.36
C PHE A 186 -10.96 6.12 18.23
N SER A 187 -10.12 5.11 18.47
CA SER A 187 -8.67 5.26 18.52
C SER A 187 -8.00 4.18 17.67
N PRO A 188 -6.79 4.42 17.15
CA PRO A 188 -6.14 3.46 16.26
C PRO A 188 -5.56 2.28 17.06
N SER A 189 -5.75 1.08 16.52
CA SER A 189 -5.23 -0.18 17.05
C SER A 189 -3.74 -0.33 16.76
N PRO A 190 -2.97 -1.03 17.62
CA PRO A 190 -1.58 -1.35 17.37
C PRO A 190 -1.39 -2.25 16.15
N TYR A 191 -0.24 -2.11 15.48
CA TYR A 191 0.06 -2.75 14.20
C TYR A 191 -0.17 -4.26 14.14
N ASN A 192 0.05 -4.98 15.24
CA ASN A 192 -0.16 -6.42 15.34
C ASN A 192 -1.65 -6.79 15.31
N GLU A 193 -2.51 -5.98 15.94
CA GLU A 193 -3.97 -6.14 15.86
C GLU A 193 -4.49 -5.77 14.46
N VAL A 194 -3.91 -4.74 13.84
CA VAL A 194 -4.25 -4.34 12.47
C VAL A 194 -3.88 -5.44 11.46
N ALA A 195 -2.67 -6.01 11.57
CA ALA A 195 -2.24 -7.12 10.74
C ALA A 195 -3.11 -8.37 10.97
N ALA A 196 -3.46 -8.67 12.22
CA ALA A 196 -4.34 -9.78 12.57
C ALA A 196 -5.76 -9.62 11.97
N ALA A 197 -6.32 -8.41 11.99
CA ALA A 197 -7.58 -8.12 11.31
C ALA A 197 -7.47 -8.35 9.79
N GLY A 198 -6.37 -7.90 9.17
CA GLY A 198 -6.10 -8.17 7.75
C GLY A 198 -6.05 -9.66 7.43
N ILE A 199 -5.36 -10.45 8.25
CA ILE A 199 -5.33 -11.92 8.10
C ILE A 199 -6.73 -12.51 8.25
N GLY A 200 -7.53 -12.05 9.23
CA GLY A 200 -8.92 -12.50 9.41
C GLY A 200 -9.79 -12.29 8.17
N TYR A 201 -9.69 -11.14 7.50
CA TYR A 201 -10.43 -10.92 6.25
C TYR A 201 -9.92 -11.76 5.07
N LEU A 202 -8.63 -12.12 5.05
CA LEU A 202 -8.11 -13.08 4.08
C LEU A 202 -8.67 -14.49 4.34
N GLU A 203 -8.80 -14.92 5.61
CA GLU A 203 -9.48 -16.17 5.97
C GLU A 203 -10.95 -16.18 5.54
N ASP A 204 -11.66 -15.06 5.75
CA ASP A 204 -13.05 -14.92 5.28
C ASP A 204 -13.14 -15.08 3.76
N CYS A 205 -12.22 -14.48 3.00
CA CYS A 205 -12.12 -14.64 1.56
C CYS A 205 -11.90 -16.12 1.18
N ILE A 206 -10.94 -16.79 1.81
CA ILE A 206 -10.62 -18.20 1.58
C ILE A 206 -11.85 -19.07 1.82
N ALA A 207 -12.53 -18.91 2.96
CA ALA A 207 -13.71 -19.69 3.31
C ALA A 207 -14.86 -19.54 2.30
N ILE A 208 -15.07 -18.33 1.76
CA ILE A 208 -16.07 -18.10 0.72
C ILE A 208 -15.63 -18.79 -0.58
N CYS A 209 -14.35 -18.68 -0.95
CA CYS A 209 -13.82 -19.29 -2.18
C CYS A 209 -13.90 -20.82 -2.17
N GLU A 210 -13.68 -21.46 -1.01
CA GLU A 210 -13.72 -22.93 -0.86
C GLU A 210 -15.14 -23.52 -0.97
N THR A 211 -16.16 -22.71 -0.70
CA THR A 211 -17.57 -23.15 -0.65
C THR A 211 -18.41 -22.68 -1.83
N ASN A 212 -17.83 -21.92 -2.75
CA ASN A 212 -18.49 -21.34 -3.92
C ASN A 212 -17.67 -21.57 -5.19
N THR A 213 -18.28 -21.32 -6.35
CA THR A 213 -17.58 -21.39 -7.64
C THR A 213 -17.88 -20.14 -8.44
N PHE A 214 -16.84 -19.43 -8.84
CA PHE A 214 -16.96 -18.21 -9.64
C PHE A 214 -15.64 -17.90 -10.34
N THR A 215 -15.70 -16.91 -11.24
CA THR A 215 -14.54 -16.30 -11.85
C THR A 215 -14.67 -14.79 -11.71
N LEU A 216 -13.57 -14.12 -11.33
CA LEU A 216 -13.49 -12.67 -11.28
C LEU A 216 -13.56 -12.08 -12.70
N PRO A 217 -14.24 -10.94 -12.89
CA PRO A 217 -14.05 -10.15 -14.09
C PRO A 217 -12.57 -9.78 -14.25
N SER A 218 -12.02 -9.98 -15.46
CA SER A 218 -10.60 -9.70 -15.73
C SER A 218 -10.21 -8.23 -15.57
N THR A 219 -11.18 -7.34 -15.36
CA THR A 219 -10.97 -5.90 -15.15
C THR A 219 -10.70 -5.55 -13.68
N TRP A 220 -11.04 -6.42 -12.72
CA TRP A 220 -10.88 -6.15 -11.29
C TRP A 220 -9.41 -6.20 -10.86
N ILE A 221 -8.70 -7.24 -11.29
CA ILE A 221 -7.24 -7.27 -11.33
C ILE A 221 -6.89 -7.30 -12.81
N ASN A 222 -6.56 -6.15 -13.39
CA ASN A 222 -6.54 -5.99 -14.85
C ASN A 222 -5.77 -7.12 -15.55
N GLY A 223 -6.43 -7.77 -16.52
CA GLY A 223 -5.99 -8.92 -17.31
C GLY A 223 -5.91 -10.27 -16.58
N ASN A 224 -6.36 -10.35 -15.33
CA ASN A 224 -6.40 -11.59 -14.54
C ASN A 224 -7.85 -11.96 -14.21
N ALA A 225 -8.34 -13.05 -14.81
CA ALA A 225 -9.67 -13.60 -14.55
C ALA A 225 -9.58 -14.76 -13.54
N PHE A 226 -9.18 -14.47 -12.30
CA PHE A 226 -8.98 -15.51 -11.30
C PHE A 226 -10.27 -16.25 -10.97
N THR A 227 -10.18 -17.57 -10.93
CA THR A 227 -11.19 -18.45 -10.35
C THR A 227 -11.24 -18.27 -8.82
N ASN A 228 -12.28 -18.80 -8.18
CA ASN A 228 -12.36 -18.88 -6.73
C ASN A 228 -11.13 -19.60 -6.13
N ASP A 229 -10.64 -20.68 -6.76
CA ASP A 229 -9.46 -21.42 -6.28
C ASP A 229 -8.19 -20.58 -6.37
N GLU A 230 -8.00 -19.82 -7.47
CA GLU A 230 -6.85 -18.94 -7.63
C GLU A 230 -6.90 -17.72 -6.71
N LEU A 231 -8.09 -17.16 -6.46
CA LEU A 231 -8.27 -16.08 -5.48
C LEU A 231 -7.98 -16.59 -4.05
N ALA A 232 -8.42 -17.80 -3.69
CA ALA A 232 -8.08 -18.42 -2.41
C ALA A 232 -6.56 -18.60 -2.28
N ALA A 233 -5.91 -19.15 -3.31
CA ALA A 233 -4.46 -19.32 -3.33
C ALA A 233 -3.72 -17.99 -3.22
N LEU A 234 -4.24 -16.92 -3.84
CA LEU A 234 -3.69 -15.58 -3.71
C LEU A 234 -3.87 -15.02 -2.29
N ALA A 235 -5.03 -15.22 -1.67
CA ALA A 235 -5.29 -14.84 -0.29
C ALA A 235 -4.36 -15.58 0.68
N HIS A 236 -4.10 -16.88 0.47
CA HIS A 236 -3.09 -17.66 1.20
C HIS A 236 -1.70 -17.04 1.06
N SER A 237 -1.27 -16.67 -0.15
CA SER A 237 0.02 -16.00 -0.37
C SER A 237 0.16 -14.70 0.41
N TYR A 238 -0.90 -13.87 0.44
CA TYR A 238 -0.91 -12.63 1.22
C TYR A 238 -0.94 -12.87 2.73
N ALA A 239 -1.68 -13.87 3.20
CA ALA A 239 -1.70 -14.25 4.62
C ALA A 239 -0.30 -14.65 5.07
N ALA A 240 0.36 -15.57 4.36
CA ALA A 240 1.75 -15.96 4.65
C ALA A 240 2.70 -14.75 4.65
N ARG A 241 2.59 -13.85 3.66
CA ARG A 241 3.40 -12.64 3.54
C ARG A 241 3.26 -11.73 4.76
N TYR A 242 2.03 -11.43 5.19
CA TYR A 242 1.82 -10.50 6.30
C TYR A 242 2.08 -11.14 7.66
N MET A 243 1.78 -12.43 7.82
CA MET A 243 2.16 -13.18 9.03
C MET A 243 3.67 -13.20 9.24
N ALA A 244 4.46 -13.39 8.17
CA ALA A 244 5.92 -13.32 8.24
C ALA A 244 6.45 -11.88 8.39
N GLY A 245 5.78 -10.92 7.74
CA GLY A 245 6.22 -9.52 7.64
C GLY A 245 5.91 -8.63 8.84
N VAL A 246 5.05 -9.07 9.76
CA VAL A 246 4.64 -8.25 10.92
C VAL A 246 5.74 -8.07 11.97
N ALA A 247 6.75 -8.95 12.00
CA ALA A 247 7.84 -8.89 12.97
C ALA A 247 8.75 -7.67 12.77
N ARG A 248 8.99 -6.89 13.84
CA ARG A 248 9.86 -5.70 13.81
C ARG A 248 11.24 -5.92 14.43
N THR A 249 11.37 -6.96 15.23
CA THR A 249 12.62 -7.33 15.89
C THR A 249 12.93 -8.83 15.67
N PRO A 250 14.20 -9.25 15.86
CA PRO A 250 14.53 -10.67 15.87
C PRO A 250 13.70 -11.48 16.87
N ALA A 251 13.38 -10.91 18.04
CA ALA A 251 12.57 -11.58 19.05
C ALA A 251 11.11 -11.77 18.60
N ASP A 252 10.52 -10.76 17.93
CA ASP A 252 9.17 -10.88 17.36
C ASP A 252 9.14 -11.99 16.30
N ARG A 253 10.17 -12.04 15.44
CA ARG A 253 10.29 -13.04 14.38
C ARG A 253 10.40 -14.46 14.95
N ASP A 254 11.17 -14.64 16.01
CA ASP A 254 11.33 -15.94 16.66
C ASP A 254 10.03 -16.40 17.37
N ALA A 255 9.11 -15.47 17.66
CA ALA A 255 7.82 -15.75 18.28
C ALA A 255 6.67 -16.00 17.28
N LEU A 256 6.89 -15.81 15.96
CA LEU A 256 5.88 -16.06 14.94
C LEU A 256 5.52 -17.56 14.83
N ASP A 257 4.28 -17.84 14.45
CA ASP A 257 3.85 -19.21 14.11
C ASP A 257 4.30 -19.59 12.70
N TRP A 258 5.54 -20.09 12.61
CA TRP A 258 6.13 -20.53 11.35
C TRP A 258 5.42 -21.74 10.72
N ASN A 259 4.68 -22.55 11.50
CA ASN A 259 3.91 -23.65 10.94
C ASN A 259 2.65 -23.14 10.23
N ALA A 260 1.97 -22.17 10.82
CA ALA A 260 0.83 -21.51 10.18
C ALA A 260 1.27 -20.74 8.92
N ILE A 261 2.40 -20.01 8.98
CA ILE A 261 2.98 -19.33 7.81
C ILE A 261 3.27 -20.33 6.69
N LEU A 262 3.91 -21.47 7.01
CA LEU A 262 4.19 -22.51 6.03
C LEU A 262 2.91 -23.10 5.43
N ALA A 263 1.90 -23.35 6.24
CA ALA A 263 0.62 -23.89 5.77
C ALA A 263 -0.06 -22.97 4.75
N HIS A 264 -0.07 -21.65 4.98
CA HIS A 264 -0.54 -20.69 3.97
C HIS A 264 0.37 -20.66 2.75
N ALA A 265 1.69 -20.65 2.92
CA ALA A 265 2.63 -20.59 1.80
C ALA A 265 2.52 -21.81 0.87
N GLU A 266 2.28 -23.02 1.39
CA GLU A 266 2.11 -24.24 0.60
C GLU A 266 0.81 -24.25 -0.21
N LEU A 267 -0.20 -23.50 0.21
CA LEU A 267 -1.48 -23.30 -0.50
C LEU A 267 -1.47 -22.03 -1.36
N GLY A 268 -0.35 -21.31 -1.40
CA GLY A 268 -0.21 -20.05 -2.10
C GLY A 268 -0.27 -20.18 -3.62
N TYR A 269 -0.60 -19.06 -4.27
CA TYR A 269 -0.53 -18.93 -5.72
C TYR A 269 0.90 -19.13 -6.22
N THR A 270 1.08 -19.95 -7.26
CA THR A 270 2.41 -20.43 -7.71
C THR A 270 2.94 -19.75 -8.98
N ASP A 271 2.09 -19.00 -9.69
CA ASP A 271 2.47 -18.23 -10.87
C ASP A 271 2.75 -16.76 -10.52
N ASP A 272 3.46 -16.06 -11.39
CA ASP A 272 3.60 -14.60 -11.29
C ASP A 272 2.24 -13.93 -11.55
N PHE A 273 1.90 -12.92 -10.75
CA PHE A 273 0.69 -12.13 -10.96
C PHE A 273 0.95 -10.63 -10.85
N GLY A 274 0.01 -9.86 -11.39
CA GLY A 274 -0.05 -8.41 -11.29
C GLY A 274 -0.98 -7.83 -12.36
N PRO A 275 -1.47 -6.60 -12.18
CA PRO A 275 -2.27 -5.97 -13.20
C PRO A 275 -1.43 -5.72 -14.46
N TYR A 276 -1.97 -6.06 -15.63
CA TYR A 276 -1.37 -5.64 -16.90
C TYR A 276 -1.47 -4.12 -17.00
N CYS A 277 -0.35 -3.44 -17.22
CA CYS A 277 -0.35 -1.97 -17.37
C CYS A 277 -0.96 -1.57 -18.71
N ASP A 278 -1.70 -0.46 -18.75
CA ASP A 278 -2.47 0.02 -19.90
C ASP A 278 -1.96 1.36 -20.45
N GLY A 279 -0.69 1.68 -20.20
CA GLY A 279 -0.10 2.95 -20.65
C GLY A 279 -0.60 4.16 -19.88
N TYR A 280 -0.85 4.00 -18.57
CA TYR A 280 -1.31 5.06 -17.65
C TYR A 280 -2.74 5.55 -17.89
N VAL A 281 -3.62 4.72 -18.48
CA VAL A 281 -5.05 5.06 -18.55
C VAL A 281 -5.69 4.80 -17.20
N ASN A 282 -5.53 3.58 -16.66
CA ASN A 282 -5.95 3.23 -15.30
C ASN A 282 -4.86 2.42 -14.55
N TRP A 283 -3.97 1.75 -15.27
CA TRP A 283 -2.96 0.84 -14.72
C TRP A 283 -1.57 1.23 -15.23
N GLY A 284 -0.73 1.76 -14.35
CA GLY A 284 0.67 2.04 -14.62
C GLY A 284 1.54 1.58 -13.45
N ASN A 285 2.75 1.11 -13.73
CA ASN A 285 3.74 0.79 -12.69
C ASN A 285 4.96 1.71 -12.87
N ASP A 286 4.90 2.86 -12.22
CA ASP A 286 5.95 3.87 -12.23
C ASP A 286 7.28 3.33 -11.73
N TYR A 287 7.23 2.49 -10.69
CA TYR A 287 8.42 1.88 -10.11
C TYR A 287 9.15 1.00 -11.12
N ARG A 288 8.43 0.06 -11.75
CA ARG A 288 8.99 -0.83 -12.78
C ARG A 288 9.45 -0.05 -14.00
N TYR A 289 8.74 0.97 -14.42
CA TYR A 289 9.23 1.86 -15.48
C TYR A 289 10.57 2.52 -15.09
N ALA A 290 10.65 3.07 -13.88
CA ALA A 290 11.79 3.81 -13.38
C ALA A 290 13.05 2.99 -13.14
N VAL A 291 12.93 1.77 -12.60
CA VAL A 291 14.09 0.89 -12.36
C VAL A 291 14.78 0.52 -13.66
N ASN A 292 14.09 0.59 -14.80
CA ASN A 292 14.68 0.36 -16.11
C ASN A 292 15.40 1.59 -16.70
N LEU A 293 15.38 2.74 -16.02
CA LEU A 293 16.13 3.91 -16.44
C LEU A 293 17.48 3.92 -15.72
N ALA A 294 18.49 3.32 -16.35
CA ALA A 294 19.86 3.17 -15.83
C ALA A 294 20.54 4.48 -15.34
N SER A 295 20.15 5.63 -15.91
CA SER A 295 20.61 6.95 -15.45
C SER A 295 19.93 7.43 -14.17
N TRP A 296 18.80 6.81 -13.83
CA TRP A 296 17.91 7.20 -12.75
C TRP A 296 17.98 6.25 -11.55
N LYS A 297 18.11 4.94 -11.77
CA LYS A 297 18.29 3.93 -10.72
C LYS A 297 19.36 2.89 -11.09
N ARG A 298 20.01 2.35 -10.06
CA ARG A 298 20.93 1.21 -10.12
C ARG A 298 20.52 0.17 -9.08
N ALA A 299 20.94 -1.08 -9.24
CA ALA A 299 20.87 -2.06 -8.16
C ALA A 299 21.87 -1.66 -7.06
N ASP A 300 21.44 -1.66 -5.80
CA ASP A 300 22.36 -1.34 -4.70
C ASP A 300 23.39 -2.46 -4.52
N TYR A 301 24.62 -2.12 -4.14
CA TYR A 301 25.65 -3.12 -3.89
C TYR A 301 25.31 -4.05 -2.72
N LYS A 302 24.44 -3.68 -1.79
CA LYS A 302 23.96 -4.59 -0.74
C LYS A 302 22.97 -5.62 -1.26
N THR A 303 22.32 -5.39 -2.39
CA THR A 303 21.46 -6.39 -3.04
C THR A 303 22.28 -7.42 -3.82
N VAL A 304 23.21 -6.96 -4.64
CA VAL A 304 23.98 -7.85 -5.54
C VAL A 304 25.31 -8.32 -4.94
N GLY A 305 25.92 -7.54 -4.05
CA GLY A 305 27.27 -7.77 -3.51
C GLY A 305 27.35 -8.94 -2.54
N ILE A 306 26.23 -9.38 -1.93
CA ILE A 306 26.19 -10.57 -1.07
C ILE A 306 26.63 -11.84 -1.84
N ALA A 307 26.45 -11.85 -3.16
CA ALA A 307 26.87 -12.94 -4.03
C ALA A 307 28.34 -12.86 -4.46
N ASP A 308 29.07 -11.80 -4.10
CA ASP A 308 30.49 -11.61 -4.44
C ASP A 308 31.37 -12.65 -3.73
N THR A 309 32.34 -13.18 -4.48
CA THR A 309 33.28 -14.22 -4.02
C THR A 309 34.73 -13.77 -4.05
N SER A 310 35.03 -12.57 -4.56
CA SER A 310 36.40 -12.04 -4.59
C SER A 310 36.82 -11.38 -3.27
N GLY A 311 35.85 -11.00 -2.42
CA GLY A 311 36.06 -10.21 -1.22
C GLY A 311 35.97 -8.70 -1.45
N ASN A 312 35.60 -8.26 -2.67
CA ASN A 312 35.41 -6.85 -2.98
C ASN A 312 34.22 -6.26 -2.20
N TYR A 313 33.13 -7.02 -2.06
CA TYR A 313 31.97 -6.54 -1.28
C TYR A 313 32.31 -6.38 0.20
N GLU A 314 33.07 -7.31 0.79
CA GLU A 314 33.53 -7.19 2.19
C GLU A 314 34.47 -5.99 2.37
N ALA A 315 35.41 -5.77 1.43
CA ALA A 315 36.27 -4.59 1.43
C ALA A 315 35.46 -3.28 1.30
N TRP A 316 34.42 -3.27 0.45
CA TRP A 316 33.52 -2.14 0.28
C TRP A 316 32.70 -1.84 1.55
N LEU A 317 32.18 -2.87 2.21
CA LEU A 317 31.47 -2.72 3.49
C LEU A 317 32.37 -2.12 4.59
N ASN A 318 33.63 -2.54 4.64
CA ASN A 318 34.65 -2.06 5.58
C ASN A 318 35.22 -0.66 5.22
N THR A 319 34.95 -0.16 4.02
CA THR A 319 35.35 1.19 3.60
C THR A 319 34.41 2.21 4.26
N PRO A 320 34.93 3.34 4.79
CA PRO A 320 34.07 4.42 5.29
C PRO A 320 33.01 4.81 4.25
N VAL A 321 31.76 4.96 4.69
CA VAL A 321 30.59 5.17 3.80
C VAL A 321 30.81 6.26 2.74
N HIS A 322 31.44 7.37 3.11
CA HIS A 322 31.68 8.52 2.22
C HIS A 322 32.86 8.31 1.24
N GLU A 323 33.61 7.23 1.41
CA GLU A 323 34.71 6.80 0.53
C GLU A 323 34.32 5.60 -0.34
N ARG A 324 33.17 4.98 -0.07
CA ARG A 324 32.64 3.87 -0.89
C ARG A 324 32.46 4.32 -2.33
N THR A 325 32.90 3.48 -3.25
CA THR A 325 32.85 3.73 -4.70
C THR A 325 32.57 2.43 -5.43
N TYR A 326 32.64 2.46 -6.76
CA TYR A 326 32.39 1.28 -7.59
C TYR A 326 33.37 0.14 -7.32
N PHE A 327 32.88 -1.10 -7.50
CA PHE A 327 33.70 -2.31 -7.55
C PHE A 327 33.02 -3.36 -8.42
N ASP A 328 33.80 -4.31 -8.93
CA ASP A 328 33.30 -5.43 -9.71
C ASP A 328 32.88 -6.59 -8.80
N ILE A 329 31.68 -7.14 -9.05
CA ILE A 329 31.16 -8.34 -8.40
C ILE A 329 31.62 -9.57 -9.17
N HIS A 330 32.35 -10.44 -8.49
CA HIS A 330 32.75 -11.74 -9.01
C HIS A 330 31.85 -12.82 -8.41
N THR A 331 30.92 -13.35 -9.20
CA THR A 331 29.97 -14.36 -8.73
C THR A 331 29.71 -15.43 -9.78
N ALA A 332 29.41 -16.64 -9.33
CA ALA A 332 28.90 -17.70 -10.20
C ALA A 332 27.38 -17.60 -10.40
N ASP A 333 26.70 -16.65 -9.74
CA ASP A 333 25.27 -16.46 -9.88
C ASP A 333 24.92 -15.85 -11.26
N ALA A 334 24.38 -16.72 -12.13
CA ALA A 334 23.97 -16.38 -13.48
C ALA A 334 22.85 -15.31 -13.55
N ARG A 335 22.18 -15.01 -12.42
CA ARG A 335 21.22 -13.92 -12.34
C ARG A 335 21.91 -12.56 -12.38
N ILE A 336 23.12 -12.44 -11.83
CA ILE A 336 23.85 -11.18 -11.66
C ILE A 336 24.84 -10.95 -12.80
N THR A 337 25.57 -11.99 -13.22
CA THR A 337 26.54 -11.89 -14.33
C THR A 337 26.49 -13.11 -15.23
N GLY A 338 26.95 -12.98 -16.47
CA GLY A 338 27.19 -14.10 -17.40
C GLY A 338 28.47 -14.91 -17.11
N GLY A 339 29.02 -14.83 -15.90
CA GLY A 339 30.27 -15.47 -15.49
C GLY A 339 31.50 -14.55 -15.46
N HIS A 340 31.35 -13.29 -15.87
CA HIS A 340 32.36 -12.23 -15.73
C HIS A 340 31.68 -10.90 -15.32
N PRO A 341 32.32 -10.03 -14.50
CA PRO A 341 31.68 -8.81 -13.99
C PRO A 341 31.09 -7.84 -15.03
N ASP A 342 31.60 -7.87 -16.27
CA ASP A 342 31.13 -7.04 -17.39
C ASP A 342 30.10 -7.74 -18.30
N SER A 343 29.78 -8.99 -18.03
CA SER A 343 28.83 -9.79 -18.81
C SER A 343 27.43 -9.77 -18.17
N ALA A 344 26.40 -9.54 -18.98
CA ALA A 344 25.03 -9.49 -18.50
C ALA A 344 24.58 -10.84 -17.91
N GLY A 345 23.99 -10.79 -16.73
CA GLY A 345 23.24 -11.89 -16.14
C GLY A 345 21.80 -11.92 -16.65
N THR A 346 20.98 -12.77 -16.03
CA THR A 346 19.56 -12.88 -16.39
C THR A 346 18.72 -11.70 -15.85
N TYR A 347 19.09 -11.14 -14.69
CA TYR A 347 18.32 -10.07 -14.03
C TYR A 347 19.12 -8.80 -13.78
N PHE A 348 20.44 -8.84 -13.89
CA PHE A 348 21.29 -7.66 -13.73
C PHE A 348 22.33 -7.60 -14.83
N SER A 349 22.75 -6.38 -15.16
CA SER A 349 23.89 -6.14 -16.04
C SER A 349 24.78 -5.04 -15.52
N ASN A 350 26.07 -5.14 -15.83
CA ASN A 350 27.00 -4.05 -15.63
C ASN A 350 26.83 -3.02 -16.76
N GLN A 351 26.50 -1.80 -16.38
CA GLN A 351 26.22 -0.68 -17.28
C GLN A 351 27.25 0.45 -17.11
N GLY A 352 28.39 0.15 -16.48
CA GLY A 352 29.41 1.12 -16.15
C GLY A 352 28.96 2.18 -15.14
N GLU A 353 29.74 3.26 -15.05
CA GLU A 353 29.50 4.32 -14.08
C GLU A 353 28.11 4.96 -14.25
N CYS A 354 27.47 5.27 -13.12
CA CYS A 354 26.16 5.91 -13.09
C CYS A 354 26.26 7.44 -13.26
N ALA A 355 25.14 8.08 -13.60
CA ALA A 355 25.06 9.54 -13.74
C ALA A 355 24.93 10.28 -12.39
N PHE A 356 25.11 9.58 -11.26
CA PHE A 356 24.93 10.14 -9.92
C PHE A 356 26.08 11.08 -9.55
N GLN A 357 25.75 12.11 -8.78
CA GLN A 357 26.73 13.12 -8.38
C GLN A 357 27.45 12.69 -7.11
N ALA A 358 28.78 12.66 -7.12
CA ALA A 358 29.59 12.32 -5.94
C ALA A 358 29.27 13.20 -4.72
N ALA A 359 28.91 14.47 -4.95
CA ALA A 359 28.49 15.40 -3.89
C ALA A 359 27.19 14.97 -3.15
N ARG A 360 26.47 13.98 -3.66
CA ARG A 360 25.26 13.40 -3.06
C ARG A 360 25.52 12.06 -2.37
N GLY A 361 26.78 11.68 -2.22
CA GLY A 361 27.20 10.44 -1.58
C GLY A 361 27.55 9.36 -2.60
N THR A 362 28.83 8.97 -2.64
CA THR A 362 29.37 7.95 -3.54
C THR A 362 28.96 6.53 -3.15
N TYR A 363 28.42 6.32 -1.94
CA TYR A 363 27.79 5.05 -1.54
C TYR A 363 26.56 4.68 -2.38
N HIS A 364 25.96 5.64 -3.11
CA HIS A 364 24.91 5.34 -4.10
C HIS A 364 25.44 4.77 -5.42
N PHE A 365 26.76 4.72 -5.61
CA PHE A 365 27.33 4.32 -6.88
C PHE A 365 27.26 2.80 -7.02
N SER A 366 26.80 2.35 -8.18
CA SER A 366 26.80 0.95 -8.56
C SER A 366 26.96 0.80 -10.07
N TYR A 367 27.74 -0.20 -10.48
CA TYR A 367 27.84 -0.61 -11.88
C TYR A 367 26.60 -1.38 -12.35
N TYR A 368 25.86 -1.98 -11.41
CA TYR A 368 24.84 -2.96 -11.71
C TYR A 368 23.47 -2.30 -11.87
N TRP A 369 22.80 -2.68 -12.94
CA TRP A 369 21.43 -2.28 -13.26
C TRP A 369 20.50 -3.48 -13.15
N PHE A 370 19.21 -3.24 -12.88
CA PHE A 370 18.21 -4.29 -12.72
C PHE A 370 17.40 -4.44 -14.01
N ASP A 371 17.75 -5.47 -14.78
CA ASP A 371 17.24 -5.74 -16.14
C ASP A 371 15.94 -6.56 -16.13
N ARG A 372 15.53 -7.12 -14.98
CA ARG A 372 14.40 -8.06 -14.87
C ARG A 372 13.10 -7.53 -15.47
N HIS A 373 12.91 -6.21 -15.47
CA HIS A 373 11.68 -5.57 -15.94
C HIS A 373 11.85 -4.84 -17.26
N ILE A 374 12.91 -5.10 -18.05
CA ILE A 374 13.21 -4.35 -19.28
C ILE A 374 12.06 -4.34 -20.28
N ASP A 375 11.22 -5.37 -20.28
CA ASP A 375 10.03 -5.45 -21.14
C ASP A 375 9.01 -4.33 -20.85
N PHE A 376 9.01 -3.73 -19.65
CA PHE A 376 8.13 -2.60 -19.29
C PHE A 376 8.48 -1.28 -20.01
N ILE A 377 9.67 -1.18 -20.62
CA ILE A 377 10.08 -0.01 -21.43
C ILE A 377 10.20 -0.35 -22.92
N ALA A 378 10.00 -1.61 -23.30
CA ALA A 378 10.25 -2.12 -24.65
C ALA A 378 9.03 -2.12 -25.58
N THR A 379 7.89 -1.57 -25.13
CA THR A 379 6.64 -1.48 -25.91
C THR A 379 6.20 -0.05 -26.16
#